data_AF-A0A4Q3FH18-F1
#
_entry.id   AF-A0A4Q3FH18-F1
#
_cell.length_a   1.000
_cell.length_b   1.000
_cell.length_c   1.000
_cell.angle_alpha   90.00
_cell.angle_beta   90.00
_cell.angle_gamma   90.00
#
_symmetry.space_group_name_H-M   'P 1'
#
loop_
_entity.id
_entity.type
_entity.pdbx_description
1 polymer ?
#
loop_
_entity_poly.entity_id
_entity_poly.type
_entity_poly.pdbx_seq_one_letter_code
_entity_poly.pdbx_strand_id
1 'polypeptide(L)'
;MCKPLILLLLLFFCCGVVFAQKKPVNKRDTVNTRGDTTSVLVPFKPQSEQPKEKIYHPDSTHSPHKAVIKSLYLPGTGQIYNKQYWKLPIVYGGFIALAGFYYTAQTNYVEYLRVATALQRGQAVEEKYRPYTSAQITPYVDYYNRNRSLTLIGTVAFWGI
;
A
#
# COMPACT_ATOMS: atom_id res chain seq x y z
N MET A 1 -33.89 6.80 1.49
CA MET A 1 -33.96 5.40 1.01
C MET A 1 -32.59 4.76 0.70
N CYS A 2 -31.44 5.40 1.00
CA CYS A 2 -30.10 4.85 0.67
C CYS A 2 -29.43 4.01 1.77
N LYS A 3 -30.02 3.92 2.97
CA LYS A 3 -29.47 3.17 4.12
C LYS A 3 -29.40 1.65 3.92
N PRO A 4 -30.39 0.95 3.30
CA PRO A 4 -30.27 -0.49 3.09
C PRO A 4 -29.28 -0.85 1.98
N LEU A 5 -29.09 0.03 0.97
CA LEU A 5 -28.14 -0.18 -0.13
C LEU A 5 -26.68 -0.15 0.34
N ILE A 6 -26.35 0.78 1.24
CA ILE A 6 -25.01 0.89 1.85
C ILE A 6 -24.73 -0.34 2.73
N LEU A 7 -25.74 -0.83 3.47
CA LEU A 7 -25.61 -2.03 4.29
C LEU A 7 -25.39 -3.29 3.43
N LEU A 8 -26.08 -3.38 2.29
CA LEU A 8 -25.96 -4.50 1.35
C LEU A 8 -24.61 -4.49 0.62
N LEU A 9 -24.09 -3.30 0.26
CA LEU A 9 -22.74 -3.12 -0.28
C LEU A 9 -21.65 -3.49 0.74
N LEU A 10 -21.82 -3.12 2.01
CA LEU A 10 -20.91 -3.51 3.10
C LEU A 10 -20.94 -5.02 3.37
N LEU A 11 -22.12 -5.66 3.31
CA LEU A 11 -22.27 -7.10 3.46
C LEU A 11 -21.68 -7.89 2.29
N PHE A 12 -21.81 -7.37 1.06
CA PHE A 12 -21.21 -7.98 -0.13
C PHE A 12 -19.68 -7.87 -0.11
N PHE A 13 -19.14 -6.76 0.40
CA PHE A 13 -17.70 -6.57 0.59
C PHE A 13 -17.14 -7.46 1.72
N CYS A 14 -17.92 -7.72 2.78
CA CYS A 14 -17.53 -8.60 3.89
C CYS A 14 -17.43 -10.08 3.46
N CYS A 15 -18.30 -10.54 2.55
CA CYS A 15 -18.31 -11.92 2.08
C CYS A 15 -17.23 -12.23 1.01
N GLY A 16 -16.75 -11.21 0.28
CA GLY A 16 -15.79 -11.37 -0.81
C GLY A 16 -14.33 -11.62 -0.39
N VAL A 17 -14.00 -11.58 0.91
CA VAL A 17 -12.59 -11.65 1.38
C VAL A 17 -12.12 -13.08 1.67
N VAL A 18 -12.97 -14.11 1.50
CA VAL A 18 -12.60 -15.51 1.77
C VAL A 18 -12.13 -16.23 0.50
N PHE A 19 -11.11 -15.69 -0.16
CA PHE A 19 -10.29 -16.48 -1.08
C PHE A 19 -8.85 -16.51 -0.55
N ALA A 20 -8.66 -17.31 0.50
CA ALA A 20 -7.33 -17.73 0.94
C ALA A 20 -6.70 -18.62 -0.14
N GLN A 21 -5.98 -18.01 -1.08
CA GLN A 21 -5.23 -18.77 -2.08
C GLN A 21 -4.10 -19.54 -1.38
N LYS A 22 -4.12 -20.87 -1.55
CA LYS A 22 -3.13 -21.81 -1.02
C LYS A 22 -1.73 -21.35 -1.43
N LYS A 23 -0.92 -20.88 -0.48
CA LYS A 23 0.52 -20.70 -0.71
C LYS A 23 1.10 -22.06 -1.14
N PRO A 24 1.98 -22.14 -2.16
CA PRO A 24 2.76 -23.34 -2.35
C PRO A 24 3.50 -23.62 -1.03
N VAL A 25 3.28 -24.81 -0.46
CA VAL A 25 3.97 -25.25 0.75
C VAL A 25 5.43 -25.36 0.38
N ASN A 26 6.21 -24.32 0.69
CA ASN A 26 7.65 -24.43 0.69
C ASN A 26 7.99 -25.28 1.92
N LYS A 27 8.47 -26.51 1.71
CA LYS A 27 8.96 -27.34 2.81
C LYS A 27 10.01 -26.49 3.53
N ARG A 28 9.80 -26.21 4.81
CA ARG A 28 10.80 -25.53 5.62
C ARG A 28 12.01 -26.45 5.63
N ASP A 29 13.09 -26.02 5.03
CA ASP A 29 14.38 -26.60 5.35
C ASP A 29 14.62 -26.27 6.82
N THR A 30 14.64 -27.30 7.65
CA THR A 30 15.08 -27.18 9.02
C THR A 30 16.55 -26.80 8.95
N VAL A 31 16.86 -25.50 8.89
CA VAL A 31 18.20 -25.01 9.15
C VAL A 31 18.52 -25.50 10.56
N ASN A 32 19.49 -26.40 10.65
CA ASN A 32 19.96 -26.93 11.91
C ASN A 32 20.53 -25.72 12.68
N THR A 33 19.76 -25.20 13.63
CA THR A 33 20.19 -24.09 14.47
C THR A 33 21.42 -24.57 15.22
N ARG A 34 22.59 -24.07 14.83
CA ARG A 34 23.87 -24.39 15.47
C ARG A 34 23.74 -24.13 16.98
N GLY A 35 23.80 -25.19 17.75
CA GLY A 35 23.81 -25.14 19.21
C GLY A 35 23.37 -26.49 19.77
N ASP A 36 24.25 -27.48 19.68
CA ASP A 36 24.44 -28.60 20.62
C ASP A 36 25.09 -29.78 19.89
N THR A 37 26.42 -29.83 19.97
CA THR A 37 27.24 -30.82 19.27
C THR A 37 27.27 -32.21 19.94
N THR A 38 26.42 -32.47 20.95
CA THR A 38 26.58 -33.67 21.80
C THR A 38 25.38 -34.62 21.85
N SER A 39 24.30 -34.41 21.08
CA SER A 39 23.13 -35.32 21.16
C SER A 39 22.54 -35.77 19.83
N VAL A 40 23.35 -35.97 18.80
CA VAL A 40 22.89 -36.74 17.64
C VAL A 40 23.94 -37.78 17.26
N LEU A 41 23.94 -38.90 17.97
CA LEU A 41 24.49 -40.16 17.44
C LEU A 41 23.58 -40.61 16.30
N VAL A 42 23.70 -39.98 15.14
CA VAL A 42 23.11 -40.52 13.90
C VAL A 42 23.92 -41.78 13.59
N PRO A 43 23.30 -42.97 13.49
CA PRO A 43 24.03 -44.15 13.04
C PRO A 43 24.65 -43.85 11.67
N PHE A 44 25.95 -44.11 11.53
CA PHE A 44 26.66 -43.94 10.26
C PHE A 44 25.95 -44.78 9.19
N LYS A 45 25.19 -44.11 8.32
CA LYS A 45 24.56 -44.75 7.17
C LYS A 45 25.55 -44.67 6.00
N PRO A 46 25.88 -45.79 5.33
CA PRO A 46 26.80 -45.77 4.19
C PRO A 46 26.31 -44.76 3.15
N GLN A 47 27.25 -44.07 2.50
CA GLN A 47 26.98 -42.96 1.57
C GLN A 47 26.04 -43.35 0.41
N SER A 48 25.88 -44.65 0.13
CA SER A 48 24.92 -45.22 -0.82
C SER A 48 23.45 -45.14 -0.39
N GLU A 49 23.18 -45.03 0.92
CA GLU A 49 21.83 -44.98 1.51
C GLU A 49 21.45 -43.60 2.05
N GLN A 50 22.38 -42.64 1.97
CA GLN A 50 22.08 -41.24 2.24
C GLN A 50 21.13 -40.76 1.13
N PRO A 51 19.98 -40.15 1.46
CA PRO A 51 19.11 -39.54 0.45
C PRO A 51 19.97 -38.58 -0.36
N LYS A 52 20.12 -38.81 -1.67
CA LYS A 52 20.86 -37.90 -2.56
C LYS A 52 20.42 -36.48 -2.25
N GLU A 53 21.36 -35.66 -1.78
CA GLU A 53 21.11 -34.25 -1.47
C GLU A 53 20.43 -33.65 -2.68
N LYS A 54 19.20 -33.14 -2.48
CA LYS A 54 18.44 -32.58 -3.59
C LYS A 54 19.17 -31.33 -4.00
N ILE A 55 19.88 -31.40 -5.13
CA ILE A 55 20.51 -30.25 -5.76
C ILE A 55 19.41 -29.18 -5.91
N TYR A 56 19.56 -28.08 -5.17
CA TYR A 56 18.63 -26.97 -5.24
C TYR A 56 18.79 -26.35 -6.62
N HIS A 57 17.85 -26.69 -7.51
CA HIS A 57 17.65 -25.95 -8.73
C HIS A 57 16.73 -24.80 -8.32
N PRO A 58 17.19 -23.54 -8.28
CA PRO A 58 16.25 -22.43 -8.12
C PRO A 58 15.22 -22.60 -9.24
N ASP A 59 13.94 -22.72 -8.88
CA ASP A 59 12.86 -22.84 -9.86
C ASP A 59 13.02 -21.68 -10.85
N SER A 60 13.48 -22.00 -12.07
CA SER A 60 13.82 -21.03 -13.14
C SER A 60 12.62 -20.18 -13.56
N THR A 61 11.43 -20.50 -13.06
CA THR A 61 10.18 -19.84 -13.36
C THR A 61 10.18 -18.38 -12.91
N HIS A 62 10.75 -18.03 -11.75
CA HIS A 62 10.64 -16.66 -11.21
C HIS A 62 11.99 -16.02 -10.82
N SER A 63 12.41 -15.00 -11.58
CA SER A 63 13.62 -14.22 -11.27
C SER A 63 13.26 -13.02 -10.38
N PRO A 64 13.91 -12.86 -9.22
CA PRO A 64 13.66 -11.72 -8.33
C PRO A 64 14.00 -10.38 -9.00
N HIS A 65 15.05 -10.35 -9.83
CA HIS A 65 15.42 -9.17 -10.61
C HIS A 65 14.29 -8.74 -11.58
N LYS A 66 13.66 -9.71 -12.26
CA LYS A 66 12.51 -9.44 -13.14
C LYS A 66 11.29 -8.96 -12.35
N ALA A 67 11.09 -9.43 -11.12
CA ALA A 67 10.00 -8.97 -10.26
C ALA A 67 10.20 -7.51 -9.83
N VAL A 68 11.41 -7.12 -9.44
CA VAL A 68 11.77 -5.74 -9.06
C VAL A 68 11.60 -4.78 -10.23
N ILE A 69 12.13 -5.14 -11.41
CA ILE A 69 12.00 -4.29 -12.62
C ILE A 69 10.52 -4.09 -12.97
N LYS A 70 9.69 -5.15 -12.90
CA LYS A 70 8.26 -5.02 -13.19
C LYS A 70 7.56 -4.11 -12.18
N SER A 71 7.81 -4.29 -10.88
CA SER A 71 7.23 -3.46 -9.81
C SER A 71 7.57 -1.98 -9.93
N LEU A 72 8.69 -1.64 -10.59
CA LEU A 72 9.09 -0.25 -10.79
C LEU A 72 8.18 0.50 -11.78
N TYR A 73 7.64 -0.19 -12.79
CA TYR A 73 6.76 0.41 -13.80
C TYR A 73 5.35 0.65 -13.27
N LEU A 74 4.77 -0.37 -12.62
CA LEU A 74 3.44 -0.28 -12.03
C LEU A 74 3.47 -0.92 -10.64
N PRO A 75 2.98 -0.19 -9.61
CA PRO A 75 2.96 -0.68 -8.25
C PRO A 75 2.06 -1.92 -8.16
N GLY A 76 2.53 -2.96 -7.46
CA GLY A 76 1.83 -4.23 -7.32
C GLY A 76 2.03 -5.25 -8.47
N THR A 77 2.75 -4.93 -9.56
CA THR A 77 2.99 -5.92 -10.63
C THR A 77 3.93 -7.06 -10.22
N GLY A 78 4.82 -6.86 -9.26
CA GLY A 78 5.57 -7.96 -8.64
C GLY A 78 4.66 -8.94 -7.89
N GLN A 79 3.53 -8.47 -7.35
CA GLN A 79 2.53 -9.33 -6.72
C GLN A 79 1.76 -10.13 -7.78
N ILE A 80 1.47 -9.54 -8.94
CA ILE A 80 0.91 -10.23 -10.11
C ILE A 80 1.89 -11.31 -10.61
N TYR A 81 3.19 -11.00 -10.68
CA TYR A 81 4.21 -11.95 -11.08
C TYR A 81 4.29 -13.16 -10.14
N ASN A 82 4.16 -12.94 -8.83
CA ASN A 82 4.12 -14.00 -7.83
C ASN A 82 2.71 -14.60 -7.62
N LYS A 83 1.74 -14.28 -8.49
CA LYS A 83 0.33 -14.71 -8.42
C LYS A 83 -0.37 -14.41 -7.07
N GLN A 84 0.08 -13.40 -6.34
CA GLN A 84 -0.46 -12.97 -5.04
C GLN A 84 -1.51 -11.85 -5.21
N TYR A 85 -2.56 -12.10 -5.98
CA TYR A 85 -3.56 -11.08 -6.35
C TYR A 85 -4.37 -10.54 -5.18
N TRP A 86 -4.52 -11.29 -4.09
CA TRP A 86 -5.33 -10.90 -2.93
C TRP A 86 -4.86 -9.61 -2.24
N LYS A 87 -3.59 -9.23 -2.44
CA LYS A 87 -3.01 -7.99 -1.90
C LYS A 87 -3.30 -6.76 -2.75
N LEU A 88 -3.67 -6.94 -4.03
CA LEU A 88 -3.92 -5.84 -4.95
C LEU A 88 -5.05 -4.92 -4.49
N PRO A 89 -6.21 -5.39 -4.00
CA PRO A 89 -7.25 -4.51 -3.49
C PRO A 89 -6.77 -3.57 -2.39
N ILE A 90 -5.83 -4.01 -1.55
CA ILE A 90 -5.25 -3.21 -0.47
C ILE A 90 -4.32 -2.13 -1.06
N VAL A 91 -3.45 -2.51 -2.00
CA VAL A 91 -2.54 -1.56 -2.68
C VAL A 91 -3.33 -0.50 -3.43
N TYR A 92 -4.25 -0.91 -4.31
CA TYR A 92 -5.09 0.02 -5.08
C TYR A 92 -6.02 0.83 -4.17
N GLY A 93 -6.56 0.25 -3.10
CA GLY A 93 -7.33 0.97 -2.09
C GLY A 93 -6.52 2.08 -1.43
N GLY A 94 -5.25 1.83 -1.11
CA GLY A 94 -4.31 2.83 -0.59
C GLY A 94 -4.10 3.99 -1.57
N PHE A 95 -3.87 3.69 -2.85
CA PHE A 95 -3.73 4.73 -3.88
C PHE A 95 -5.00 5.56 -4.07
N ILE A 96 -6.17 4.93 -4.07
CA ILE A 96 -7.46 5.64 -4.18
C ILE A 96 -7.65 6.59 -2.99
N ALA A 97 -7.35 6.12 -1.77
CA ALA A 97 -7.45 6.96 -0.58
C ALA A 97 -6.49 8.15 -0.64
N LEU A 98 -5.22 7.93 -0.99
CA LEU A 98 -4.22 8.98 -1.13
C LEU A 98 -4.59 10.00 -2.21
N ALA A 99 -5.09 9.53 -3.35
CA ALA A 99 -5.60 10.40 -4.41
C ALA A 99 -6.78 11.25 -3.93
N GLY A 100 -7.71 10.67 -3.17
CA GLY A 100 -8.83 11.38 -2.56
C GLY A 100 -8.38 12.45 -1.57
N PHE A 101 -7.40 12.16 -0.70
CA PHE A 101 -6.84 13.15 0.22
C PHE A 101 -6.10 14.27 -0.51
N TYR A 102 -5.34 13.95 -1.56
CA TYR A 102 -4.68 14.96 -2.39
C TYR A 102 -5.71 15.87 -3.07
N TYR A 103 -6.75 15.28 -3.67
CA TYR A 103 -7.80 16.04 -4.35
C TYR A 103 -8.49 17.01 -3.41
N THR A 104 -8.94 16.54 -2.24
CA THR A 104 -9.59 17.41 -1.24
C THR A 104 -8.63 18.48 -0.71
N ALA A 105 -7.37 18.16 -0.46
CA ALA A 105 -6.40 19.17 -0.04
C ALA A 105 -6.13 20.23 -1.12
N GLN A 106 -6.02 19.82 -2.39
CA GLN A 106 -5.79 20.74 -3.51
C GLN A 106 -6.99 21.65 -3.77
N THR A 107 -8.22 21.12 -3.74
CA THR A 107 -9.43 21.95 -3.97
C THR A 107 -9.59 23.01 -2.88
N ASN A 108 -9.47 22.61 -1.62
CA ASN A 108 -9.54 23.54 -0.49
C ASN A 108 -8.39 24.55 -0.53
N TYR A 109 -7.15 24.12 -0.84
CA TYR A 109 -6.02 25.03 -0.96
C TYR A 109 -6.30 26.17 -1.97
N VAL A 110 -6.80 25.82 -3.16
CA VAL A 110 -7.13 26.82 -4.19
C VAL A 110 -8.26 27.75 -3.74
N GLU A 111 -9.29 27.20 -3.10
CA GLU A 111 -10.43 27.97 -2.60
C GLU A 111 -9.99 28.98 -1.54
N TYR A 112 -9.29 28.54 -0.49
CA TYR A 112 -8.82 29.42 0.58
C TYR A 112 -7.79 30.44 0.08
N LEU A 113 -6.93 30.07 -0.88
CA LEU A 113 -5.98 31.00 -1.49
C LEU A 113 -6.72 32.12 -2.25
N ARG A 114 -7.76 31.76 -3.01
CA ARG A 114 -8.63 32.72 -3.71
C ARG A 114 -9.32 33.66 -2.72
N VAL A 115 -9.91 33.12 -1.67
CA VAL A 115 -10.63 33.90 -0.64
C VAL A 115 -9.67 34.84 0.10
N ALA A 116 -8.50 34.34 0.54
CA ALA A 116 -7.50 35.16 1.22
C ALA A 116 -7.04 36.34 0.33
N THR A 117 -6.78 36.07 -0.95
CA THR A 117 -6.37 37.09 -1.92
C THR A 117 -7.49 38.11 -2.18
N ALA A 118 -8.74 37.65 -2.32
CA ALA A 118 -9.89 38.52 -2.52
C ALA A 118 -10.13 39.45 -1.32
N LEU A 119 -10.04 38.92 -0.09
CA LEU A 119 -10.17 39.70 1.15
C LEU A 119 -9.06 40.76 1.27
N GLN A 120 -7.81 40.40 0.95
CA GLN A 120 -6.69 41.35 0.93
C GLN A 120 -6.88 42.48 -0.08
N ARG A 121 -7.56 42.20 -1.20
CA ARG A 121 -7.86 43.18 -2.26
C ARG A 121 -9.18 43.93 -2.05
N GLY A 122 -9.91 43.66 -0.97
CA GLY A 122 -11.24 44.24 -0.74
C GLY A 122 -12.28 43.82 -1.78
N GLN A 123 -12.08 42.67 -2.46
CA GLN A 123 -13.01 42.14 -3.44
C GLN A 123 -14.16 41.40 -2.76
N ALA A 124 -15.30 41.31 -3.46
CA ALA A 124 -16.43 40.51 -2.98
C ALA A 124 -16.04 39.03 -2.88
N VAL A 125 -16.42 38.40 -1.76
CA VAL A 125 -16.28 36.97 -1.50
C VAL A 125 -17.66 36.36 -1.30
N GLU A 126 -17.75 35.03 -1.41
CA GLU A 126 -18.98 34.31 -1.11
C GLU A 126 -19.46 34.62 0.32
N GLU A 127 -20.78 34.60 0.51
CA GLU A 127 -21.42 34.99 1.79
C GLU A 127 -20.88 34.22 2.99
N LYS A 128 -20.59 32.92 2.80
CA LYS A 128 -19.96 32.05 3.80
C LYS A 128 -18.64 32.61 4.33
N TYR A 129 -17.88 33.35 3.52
CA TYR A 129 -16.57 33.89 3.88
C TYR A 129 -16.60 35.35 4.34
N ARG A 130 -17.74 36.03 4.20
CA ARG A 130 -17.94 37.44 4.56
C ARG A 130 -17.60 37.81 6.01
N PRO A 131 -17.88 36.98 7.04
CA PRO A 131 -17.57 37.34 8.42
C PRO A 131 -16.08 37.16 8.78
N TYR A 132 -15.27 36.58 7.89
CA TYR A 132 -13.87 36.28 8.17
C TYR A 132 -12.93 37.35 7.60
N THR A 133 -11.87 37.61 8.35
CA THR A 133 -10.75 38.47 7.91
C THR A 133 -9.69 37.64 7.18
N SER A 134 -8.86 38.31 6.37
CA SER A 134 -7.74 37.65 5.68
C SER A 134 -6.79 36.93 6.65
N ALA A 135 -6.55 37.50 7.84
CA ALA A 135 -5.72 36.90 8.89
C ALA A 135 -6.32 35.59 9.45
N GLN A 136 -7.64 35.46 9.51
CA GLN A 136 -8.30 34.23 9.95
C GLN A 136 -8.31 33.14 8.88
N ILE A 137 -8.31 33.52 7.60
CA ILE A 137 -8.34 32.57 6.48
C ILE A 137 -6.94 32.04 6.12
N THR A 138 -5.90 32.86 6.29
CA THR A 138 -4.52 32.52 5.89
C THR A 138 -4.01 31.20 6.49
N PRO A 139 -4.23 30.86 7.79
CA PRO A 139 -3.78 29.58 8.35
C PRO A 139 -4.38 28.34 7.65
N TYR A 140 -5.58 28.45 7.07
CA TYR A 140 -6.18 27.35 6.32
C TYR A 140 -5.46 27.11 4.99
N VAL A 141 -4.96 28.17 4.35
CA VAL A 141 -4.13 28.05 3.14
C VAL A 141 -2.89 27.21 3.43
N ASP A 142 -2.16 27.53 4.50
CA ASP A 142 -0.96 26.80 4.91
C ASP A 142 -1.26 25.36 5.32
N TYR A 143 -2.38 25.16 6.02
CA TYR A 143 -2.85 23.83 6.41
C TYR A 143 -3.06 22.93 5.19
N TYR A 144 -3.82 23.39 4.19
CA TYR A 144 -4.09 22.59 3.00
C TYR A 144 -2.88 22.45 2.08
N ASN A 145 -2.00 23.46 2.00
CA ASN A 145 -0.75 23.34 1.26
C ASN A 145 0.18 22.26 1.84
N ARG A 146 0.33 22.24 3.16
CA ARG A 146 1.09 21.20 3.87
C ARG A 146 0.49 19.83 3.67
N ASN A 147 -0.82 19.68 3.87
CA ASN A 147 -1.49 18.38 3.71
C ASN A 147 -1.40 17.85 2.29
N ARG A 148 -1.53 18.71 1.29
CA ARG A 148 -1.32 18.33 -0.12
C ARG A 148 0.12 17.86 -0.38
N SER A 149 1.10 18.55 0.19
CA SER A 149 2.50 18.17 0.04
C SER A 149 2.80 16.84 0.74
N LEU A 150 2.23 16.64 1.93
CA LEU A 150 2.32 15.38 2.67
C LEU A 150 1.67 14.21 1.94
N THR A 151 0.49 14.41 1.32
CA THR A 151 -0.17 13.36 0.54
C THR A 151 0.60 13.03 -0.73
N LEU A 152 1.22 14.02 -1.37
CA LEU A 152 2.10 13.78 -2.52
C LEU A 152 3.34 12.96 -2.13
N ILE A 153 4.04 13.37 -1.07
CA ILE A 153 5.21 12.64 -0.54
C ILE A 153 4.80 11.23 -0.11
N GLY A 154 3.68 11.10 0.59
CA GLY A 154 3.12 9.81 1.02
C GLY A 154 2.76 8.92 -0.16
N THR A 155 2.27 9.47 -1.27
CA THR A 155 1.97 8.72 -2.50
C THR A 155 3.23 8.17 -3.15
N VAL A 156 4.29 8.99 -3.24
CA VAL A 156 5.58 8.55 -3.78
C VAL A 156 6.21 7.48 -2.87
N ALA A 157 6.15 7.67 -1.55
CA ALA A 157 6.63 6.67 -0.59
C ALA A 157 5.84 5.36 -0.70
N PHE A 158 4.51 5.45 -0.82
CA PHE A 158 3.62 4.29 -0.97
C PHE A 158 3.85 3.56 -2.30
N TRP A 159 4.24 4.25 -3.36
CA TRP A 159 4.63 3.66 -4.63
C TRP A 159 5.85 2.73 -4.52
N GLY A 160 6.75 3.00 -3.58
CA GLY A 160 7.95 2.19 -3.36
C GLY A 160 7.73 0.85 -2.63
N ILE A 161 6.50 0.54 -2.20
CA ILE A 161 6.12 -0.65 -1.41
C ILE A 161 5.58 -1.76 -2.32
#